data_AF-A0A7Y9FLP0-F1
#
_entry.id   AF-A0A7Y9FLP0-F1
#
_cell.length_a   1.000
_cell.length_b   1.000
_cell.length_c   1.000
_cell.angle_alpha   90.00
_cell.angle_beta   90.00
_cell.angle_gamma   90.00
#
_symmetry.space_group_name_H-M   'P 1'
#
loop_
_entity.id
_entity.type
_entity.pdbx_description
1 polymer ?
#
loop_
_entity_poly.entity_id
_entity_poly.type
_entity_poly.pdbx_seq_one_letter_code
_entity_poly.pdbx_strand_id
1 'polypeptide(L)' 'MIDPADAVFAFEEGDHLTRIHLKLALEDIGFIVLEEDETIHLLSTTPGTCLDDRDADDRDAR' A
#
# COMPACT_ATOMS: atom_id res chain seq x y z
N MET A 1 3.56 17.69 4.93
CA MET A 1 4.72 16.81 5.18
C MET A 1 4.22 15.43 4.84
N ILE A 2 4.69 14.84 3.74
CA ILE A 2 4.29 13.48 3.34
C ILE A 2 5.11 12.54 4.21
N ASP A 3 4.44 11.71 5.01
CA ASP A 3 5.11 10.67 5.81
C ASP A 3 5.79 9.70 4.83
N PRO A 4 7.10 9.43 4.95
CA PRO A 4 7.80 8.52 4.05
C PRO A 4 7.08 7.16 4.02
N ALA A 5 6.81 6.69 2.80
CA ALA A 5 6.19 5.42 2.46
C ALA A 5 6.43 4.28 3.48
N ASP A 6 5.37 3.58 3.90
CA ASP A 6 5.45 2.39 4.76
C ASP A 6 6.24 1.23 4.09
N ALA A 7 6.41 1.27 2.76
CA ALA A 7 7.18 0.28 2.02
C ALA A 7 7.90 0.88 0.80
N VAL A 8 9.15 0.43 0.60
CA VAL A 8 10.00 0.76 -0.55
C VAL A 8 10.47 -0.53 -1.21
N PHE A 9 10.27 -0.64 -2.53
CA PHE A 9 10.82 -1.72 -3.35
C PHE A 9 12.02 -1.19 -4.11
N ALA A 10 13.13 -1.92 -4.08
CA ALA A 10 14.33 -1.62 -4.85
C ALA A 10 14.56 -2.74 -5.89
N PHE A 11 14.98 -2.35 -7.09
CA PHE A 11 15.22 -3.26 -8.21
C PHE A 11 16.71 -3.33 -8.54
N GLU A 12 17.15 -4.46 -9.10
CA GLU A 12 18.49 -4.57 -9.66
C GLU A 12 18.58 -3.84 -11.01
N GLU A 13 19.79 -3.39 -11.36
CA GLU A 13 20.06 -2.64 -12.58
C GLU A 13 19.58 -3.43 -13.82
N GLY A 14 18.68 -2.81 -14.59
CA GLY A 14 18.12 -3.37 -15.83
C GLY A 14 16.79 -4.12 -15.70
N ASP A 15 16.24 -4.30 -14.49
CA ASP A 15 14.94 -4.97 -14.31
C ASP A 15 13.73 -4.03 -14.50
N HIS A 16 13.70 -3.34 -15.65
CA HIS A 16 12.67 -2.34 -15.95
C HIS A 16 11.29 -2.96 -16.17
N LEU A 17 11.23 -4.18 -16.71
CA LEU A 17 9.96 -4.85 -16.96
C LEU A 17 9.28 -5.23 -15.65
N THR A 18 9.98 -5.84 -14.70
CA THR A 18 9.38 -6.20 -13.41
C THR A 18 8.92 -4.96 -12.65
N ARG A 19 9.70 -3.87 -12.70
CA ARG A 19 9.30 -2.57 -12.13
C ARG A 19 7.98 -2.07 -12.70
N ILE A 20 7.84 -2.08 -14.03
CA ILE A 20 6.61 -1.63 -14.72
C ILE A 20 5.42 -2.52 -14.32
N HIS A 21 5.58 -3.84 -14.32
CA HIS A 21 4.49 -4.76 -13.96
C HIS A 21 4.06 -4.58 -12.51
N LEU A 22 5.02 -4.41 -11.59
CA LEU A 22 4.71 -4.20 -10.18
C LEU A 22 3.97 -2.88 -9.96
N LYS A 23 4.42 -1.79 -10.60
CA LYS A 23 3.73 -0.50 -10.54
C LYS A 23 2.27 -0.61 -10.97
N LEU A 24 2.02 -1.17 -12.16
CA LEU A 24 0.67 -1.30 -12.70
C LEU A 24 -0.23 -2.14 -11.78
N ALA A 25 0.29 -3.24 -11.22
CA ALA A 25 -0.46 -4.07 -10.29
C ALA A 25 -0.80 -3.33 -8.98
N LEU A 26 0.13 -2.54 -8.44
CA LEU A 26 -0.08 -1.76 -7.22
C LEU A 26 -1.12 -0.65 -7.42
N GLU A 27 -1.04 0.07 -8.55
CA GLU A 27 -2.02 1.10 -8.92
C GLU A 27 -3.42 0.49 -9.13
N ASP A 28 -3.52 -0.70 -9.73
CA ASP A 28 -4.80 -1.42 -9.93
C ASP A 28 -5.48 -1.81 -8.60
N ILE A 29 -4.68 -2.11 -7.58
CA ILE A 29 -5.17 -2.44 -6.22
C ILE A 29 -5.49 -1.17 -5.41
N GLY A 30 -5.17 0.02 -5.94
CA GLY A 30 -5.52 1.31 -5.34
C GLY A 30 -4.42 1.97 -4.51
N PHE A 31 -3.18 1.49 -4.61
CA PHE A 31 -2.03 2.17 -4.01
C PHE A 31 -1.59 3.36 -4.86
N ILE A 32 -1.09 4.40 -4.20
CA ILE A 32 -0.36 5.47 -4.87
C ILE A 32 1.11 5.08 -4.95
N VAL A 33 1.62 4.97 -6.17
CA VAL A 33 3.00 4.60 -6.46
C VAL A 33 3.81 5.82 -6.88
N LEU A 34 4.95 6.06 -6.22
CA LEU A 34 5.96 7.03 -6.63
C LEU A 34 7.23 6.30 -7.10
N GLU A 35 7.65 6.55 -8.34
CA GLU A 35 8.89 5.98 -8.89
C GLU A 35 10.05 6.98 -8.76
N GLU A 36 11.19 6.51 -8.23
CA GLU A 36 12.48 7.23 -8.22
C GLU A 36 13.58 6.26 -8.70
N ASP A 37 14.36 6.63 -9.71
CA ASP A 37 15.46 5.82 -10.26
C ASP A 37 15.16 4.30 -10.36
N GLU A 38 15.62 3.51 -9.39
CA GLU A 38 15.45 2.05 -9.31
C GLU A 38 14.58 1.61 -8.12
N THR A 39 13.75 2.51 -7.59
CA THR A 39 12.87 2.27 -6.47
C THR A 39 11.42 2.63 -6.76
N ILE A 40 10.52 1.91 -6.08
CA ILE A 40 9.09 2.22 -5.99
C ILE A 40 8.76 2.49 -4.53
N HIS A 41 8.18 3.65 -4.26
CA HIS A 41 7.67 4.06 -2.96
C HIS A 41 6.15 3.93 -2.93
N LEU A 42 5.63 3.25 -1.91
CA LEU A 42 4.20 3.13 -1.67
C LEU A 42 3.71 4.19 -0.69
N LEU A 43 2.91 5.13 -1.19
CA LEU A 43 2.24 6.08 -0.32
C LEU A 43 0.96 5.44 0.20
N SER A 44 0.84 5.36 1.53
CA SER A 44 -0.40 4.93 2.18
C SER A 44 -1.50 5.93 1.81
N THR A 45 -2.37 5.55 0.89
CA THR A 45 -3.71 6.09 0.85
C THR A 45 -4.40 5.47 2.04
N THR A 46 -4.66 6.26 3.08
CA THR A 46 -5.67 5.89 4.05
C THR A 46 -7.01 6.35 3.48
N PRO A 47 -7.79 5.52 2.73
CA PRO A 47 -9.22 5.60 2.94
C PRO A 47 -9.43 5.01 4.34
N GLY A 48 -9.99 5.83 5.23
CA GLY A 48 -10.03 5.59 6.67
C GLY A 48 -10.22 4.13 7.06
N THR A 49 -9.47 3.71 8.07
CA THR A 49 -9.72 2.56 8.93
C THR A 49 -11.16 2.03 8.83
N CYS A 50 -11.44 1.10 7.92
CA CYS A 50 -12.54 0.15 8.07
C CYS A 50 -12.08 -0.87 9.10
N LEU A 51 -11.99 -0.44 10.36
CA LEU A 51 -12.02 -1.32 11.52
C LEU A 51 -13.45 -1.31 12.06
N ASP A 52 -14.42 -1.54 11.18
CA ASP A 52 -15.78 -1.91 11.55
C ASP A 52 -15.86 -3.42 11.35
N ASP A 53 -15.68 -4.18 12.43
CA ASP A 53 -16.17 -5.56 12.58
C ASP A 53 -15.86 -6.12 13.98
N ARG A 54 -16.09 -5.35 15.06
CA ARG A 54 -16.33 -5.91 16.42
C ARG A 54 -17.26 -5.02 17.26
N ASP A 55 -18.39 -4.63 16.69
CA ASP A 55 -19.62 -4.59 17.51
C ASP A 55 -20.05 -6.05 17.73
N ALA A 56 -19.31 -6.76 18.60
CA ALA A 56 -19.86 -7.93 19.25
C ALA A 56 -20.76 -7.41 20.38
N ASP A 57 -21.99 -7.03 20.01
CA ASP A 57 -23.15 -7.05 20.88
C ASP A 57 -23.30 -8.49 21.38
N ASP A 58 -22.52 -8.87 22.41
CA ASP A 58 -22.83 -10.06 23.19
C ASP A 58 -23.73 -9.62 24.35
N ARG A 59 -25.03 -9.77 24.05
CA ARG A 59 -26.14 -9.71 24.99
C ARG A 59 -25.92 -10.69 26.14
N ASP A 60 -26.52 -10.36 27.29
CA ASP A 60 -26.92 -11.28 28.34
C ASP A 60 -25.83 -12.17 28.99
N ALA A 61 -25.39 -11.80 30.19
CA ALA A 61 -25.65 -12.60 31.42
C ALA A 61 -24.71 -12.22 32.58
N ARG A 62 -25.15 -11.32 33.46
CA ARG A 62 -25.33 -11.51 34.93
C ARG A 62 -25.33 -10.22 35.71
#